data_AF-A0A927IGM7-F1
#
_entry.id   AF-A0A927IGM7-F1
#
_cell.length_a   1.000
_cell.length_b   1.000
_cell.length_c   1.000
_cell.angle_alpha   90.00
_cell.angle_beta   90.00
_cell.angle_gamma   90.00
#
_symmetry.space_group_name_H-M   'P 1'
#
loop_
_entity.id
_entity.type
_entity.pdbx_description
1 polymer ?
#
loop_
_entity_poly.entity_id
_entity_poly.type
_entity_poly.pdbx_seq_one_letter_code
_entity_poly.pdbx_strand_id
1 'polypeptide(L)'
;MKFDITCLIPSSQTNGRSAVFREVVQPQVGPPLHTHTQQHEIFHIIDGTFLFQKDGEQVTLTAGGSICIPPGAVHSFKNVGDAPGTLHFELLDAGKSEAFFHRISTELDQIEDLPAFFAEHDLELMGPPL
;
A
#
# COMPACT_ATOMS: atom_id res chain seq x y z
N MET A 1 -11.72 -2.40 10.31
CA MET A 1 -11.36 -2.64 8.89
C MET A 1 -10.19 -3.60 8.93
N LYS A 2 -10.14 -4.68 8.14
CA LYS A 2 -8.99 -5.59 8.16
C LYS A 2 -8.37 -5.59 6.78
N PHE A 3 -7.08 -5.27 6.70
CA PHE A 3 -6.33 -5.40 5.46
C PHE A 3 -5.94 -6.88 5.28
N ASP A 4 -6.32 -7.47 4.16
CA ASP A 4 -5.92 -8.83 3.80
C ASP A 4 -4.60 -8.78 3.03
N ILE A 5 -3.53 -8.53 3.77
CA ILE A 5 -2.17 -8.39 3.24
C ILE A 5 -1.36 -9.64 3.59
N THR A 6 -0.72 -10.22 2.59
CA THR A 6 0.19 -11.37 2.74
C THR A 6 1.57 -10.99 2.21
N CYS A 7 2.61 -11.13 3.03
CA CYS A 7 3.99 -11.04 2.55
C CYS A 7 4.32 -12.27 1.71
N LEU A 8 4.67 -12.06 0.43
CA LEU A 8 5.04 -13.11 -0.51
C LEU A 8 6.56 -13.33 -0.54
N ILE A 9 7.31 -12.23 -0.57
CA ILE A 9 8.78 -12.22 -0.57
C ILE A 9 9.21 -11.22 0.51
N PRO A 10 9.67 -11.68 1.69
CA PRO A 10 10.19 -10.80 2.72
C PRO A 10 11.56 -10.26 2.32
N SER A 11 11.93 -9.10 2.83
CA SER A 11 13.22 -8.45 2.52
C SER A 11 14.44 -9.26 2.97
N SER A 12 14.27 -10.17 3.92
CA SER A 12 15.31 -11.14 4.30
C SER A 12 15.77 -12.01 3.12
N GLN A 13 14.91 -12.27 2.13
CA GLN A 13 15.28 -13.02 0.91
C GLN A 13 15.96 -12.15 -0.16
N THR A 14 15.87 -10.82 -0.05
CA THR A 14 16.38 -9.87 -1.05
C THR A 14 17.55 -9.04 -0.53
N ASN A 15 18.10 -9.39 0.65
CA ASN A 15 19.10 -8.60 1.37
C ASN A 15 18.63 -7.15 1.64
N GLY A 16 17.37 -6.96 2.01
CA GLY A 16 16.80 -5.65 2.32
C GLY A 16 16.31 -4.85 1.12
N ARG A 17 16.61 -5.29 -0.12
CA ARG A 17 16.39 -4.49 -1.33
C ARG A 17 14.94 -4.38 -1.75
N SER A 18 14.13 -5.37 -1.41
CA SER A 18 12.73 -5.41 -1.81
C SER A 18 11.91 -6.29 -0.88
N ALA A 19 10.67 -5.91 -0.61
CA ALA A 19 9.66 -6.80 -0.06
C ALA A 19 8.41 -6.77 -0.96
N VAL A 20 7.83 -7.94 -1.23
CA VAL A 20 6.67 -8.09 -2.11
C VAL A 20 5.50 -8.64 -1.33
N PHE A 21 4.35 -8.01 -1.51
CA PHE A 21 3.10 -8.32 -0.82
C PHE A 21 1.98 -8.56 -1.82
N ARG A 22 0.98 -9.30 -1.39
CA ARG A 22 -0.34 -9.40 -2.02
C ARG A 22 -1.37 -8.78 -1.10
N GLU A 23 -2.26 -7.97 -1.65
CA GLU A 23 -3.44 -7.47 -0.94
C GLU A 23 -4.73 -7.86 -1.67
N VAL A 24 -5.71 -8.34 -0.90
CA VAL A 24 -7.11 -8.49 -1.36
C VAL A 24 -7.93 -7.34 -0.80
N VAL A 25 -8.45 -6.50 -1.70
CA VAL A 25 -9.11 -5.24 -1.36
C VAL A 25 -10.60 -5.35 -1.63
N GLN A 26 -11.42 -5.14 -0.60
CA GLN A 26 -12.88 -5.15 -0.72
C GLN A 26 -13.41 -3.97 -1.57
N PRO A 27 -14.61 -4.07 -2.16
CA PRO A 27 -15.24 -2.98 -2.90
C PRO A 27 -15.27 -1.68 -2.10
N GLN A 28 -14.94 -0.57 -2.75
CA GLN A 28 -14.95 0.79 -2.20
C GLN A 28 -13.99 1.02 -1.03
N VAL A 29 -13.01 0.14 -0.83
CA VAL A 29 -11.98 0.24 0.21
C VAL A 29 -10.63 0.62 -0.40
N GLY A 30 -9.80 1.29 0.39
CA GLY A 30 -8.42 1.62 0.09
C GLY A 30 -7.72 2.29 1.27
N PRO A 31 -6.39 2.48 1.21
CA PRO A 31 -5.64 3.14 2.28
C PRO A 31 -5.96 4.64 2.36
N PRO A 32 -5.70 5.29 3.51
CA PRO A 32 -5.71 6.74 3.59
C PRO A 32 -4.73 7.37 2.60
N LEU A 33 -4.89 8.65 2.30
CA LEU A 33 -3.88 9.38 1.56
C LEU A 33 -2.59 9.45 2.39
N HIS A 34 -1.46 9.01 1.82
CA HIS A 34 -0.19 8.90 2.53
C HIS A 34 1.00 9.13 1.60
N THR A 35 2.20 9.19 2.19
CA THR A 35 3.45 9.20 1.44
C THR A 35 4.52 8.36 2.15
N HIS A 36 5.39 7.73 1.37
CA HIS A 36 6.61 7.09 1.84
C HIS A 36 7.77 8.07 1.67
N THR A 37 8.55 8.33 2.72
CA THR A 37 9.67 9.29 2.63
C THR A 37 10.88 8.70 1.90
N GLN A 38 11.01 7.36 1.87
CA GLN A 38 12.22 6.66 1.40
C GLN A 38 11.95 5.64 0.29
N GLN A 39 10.82 4.94 0.31
CA GLN A 39 10.54 3.80 -0.56
C GLN A 39 9.91 4.22 -1.88
N HIS A 40 10.27 3.52 -2.96
CA HIS A 40 9.34 3.39 -4.08
C HIS A 40 8.33 2.30 -3.74
N GLU A 41 7.07 2.55 -4.04
CA GLU A 41 6.02 1.55 -3.96
C GLU A 41 5.49 1.25 -5.36
N ILE A 42 5.60 0.01 -5.81
CA ILE A 42 5.16 -0.40 -7.15
C ILE A 42 3.96 -1.30 -7.00
N PHE A 43 2.86 -0.94 -7.65
CA PHE A 43 1.63 -1.73 -7.69
C PHE A 43 1.49 -2.46 -9.02
N HIS A 44 1.08 -3.73 -8.96
CA HIS A 44 0.69 -4.56 -10.08
C HIS A 44 -0.71 -5.12 -9.84
N ILE A 45 -1.66 -4.81 -10.73
CA ILE A 45 -3.04 -5.27 -10.58
C ILE A 45 -3.15 -6.69 -11.13
N ILE A 46 -3.57 -7.62 -10.27
CA ILE A 46 -3.79 -9.02 -10.61
C ILE A 46 -5.22 -9.22 -11.11
N ASP A 47 -6.20 -8.67 -10.37
CA ASP A 47 -7.62 -8.72 -10.69
C ASP A 47 -8.37 -7.53 -10.07
N GLY A 48 -9.50 -7.14 -10.64
CA GLY A 48 -10.31 -6.00 -10.18
C GLY A 48 -10.01 -4.68 -10.89
N THR A 49 -10.62 -3.60 -10.41
CA THR A 49 -10.50 -2.24 -10.97
C THR A 49 -10.19 -1.25 -9.86
N PHE A 50 -9.05 -0.57 -9.97
CA PHE A 50 -8.53 0.31 -8.94
C PHE A 50 -8.36 1.73 -9.47
N LEU A 51 -8.92 2.71 -8.76
CA LEU A 51 -8.63 4.12 -8.96
C LEU A 51 -7.45 4.50 -8.09
N PHE A 52 -6.31 4.81 -8.69
CA PHE A 52 -5.17 5.39 -8.01
C PHE A 52 -5.24 6.91 -8.08
N GLN A 53 -4.80 7.56 -7.01
CA GLN A 53 -4.45 8.97 -6.99
C GLN A 53 -2.97 9.11 -6.66
N LYS A 54 -2.23 9.91 -7.44
CA LYS A 54 -0.82 10.25 -7.21
C LYS A 54 -0.62 11.73 -7.50
N ASP A 55 -0.22 12.51 -6.50
CA ASP A 55 0.01 13.95 -6.58
C ASP A 55 -1.20 14.74 -7.16
N GLY A 56 -2.42 14.27 -6.83
CA GLY A 56 -3.67 14.87 -7.30
C GLY A 56 -4.13 14.41 -8.69
N GLU A 57 -3.31 13.68 -9.44
CA GLU A 57 -3.70 13.05 -10.68
C GLU A 57 -4.30 11.66 -10.42
N GLN A 58 -5.34 11.31 -11.17
CA GLN A 58 -6.02 10.03 -11.02
C GLN A 58 -5.87 9.14 -12.25
N VAL A 59 -5.69 7.84 -12.00
CA VAL A 59 -5.63 6.82 -13.05
C VAL A 59 -6.36 5.56 -12.61
N THR A 60 -7.21 5.03 -13.49
CA THR A 60 -7.87 3.75 -13.27
C THR A 60 -7.03 2.64 -13.89
N LEU A 61 -6.68 1.63 -13.09
CA LEU A 61 -5.94 0.44 -13.52
C LEU A 61 -6.80 -0.82 -13.32
N THR A 62 -6.71 -1.72 -14.29
CA THR A 62 -7.31 -3.05 -14.25
C THR A 62 -6.22 -4.12 -14.33
N ALA A 63 -6.60 -5.40 -14.32
CA ALA A 63 -5.67 -6.53 -14.43
C ALA A 63 -4.59 -6.32 -15.51
N GLY A 64 -3.33 -6.54 -15.14
CA GLY A 64 -2.15 -6.28 -15.98
C GLY A 64 -1.63 -4.84 -15.96
N GLY A 65 -2.39 -3.90 -15.39
CA GLY A 65 -1.96 -2.53 -15.16
C GLY A 65 -0.94 -2.42 -14.03
N SER A 66 -0.09 -1.40 -14.07
CA SER A 66 0.92 -1.16 -13.04
C SER A 66 1.22 0.34 -12.88
N ILE A 67 1.65 0.73 -11.68
CA ILE A 67 2.07 2.10 -11.37
C ILE A 67 3.22 2.06 -10.37
N CYS A 68 4.21 2.93 -10.57
CA CYS A 68 5.28 3.18 -9.61
C CYS A 68 5.01 4.51 -8.91
N ILE A 69 5.05 4.48 -7.58
CA ILE A 69 4.96 5.64 -6.72
C ILE A 69 6.37 5.94 -6.21
N PRO A 70 6.98 7.08 -6.56
CA PRO A 70 8.28 7.45 -6.06
C PRO A 70 8.20 7.99 -4.60
N PRO A 71 9.32 7.99 -3.86
CA PRO A 71 9.39 8.59 -2.54
C PRO A 71 8.90 10.05 -2.55
N GLY A 72 8.17 10.46 -1.52
CA GLY A 72 7.61 11.79 -1.36
C GLY A 72 6.36 12.08 -2.19
N ALA A 73 5.97 11.20 -3.11
CA ALA A 73 4.69 11.34 -3.80
C ALA A 73 3.53 11.04 -2.86
N VAL A 74 2.51 11.89 -2.89
CA VAL A 74 1.30 11.71 -2.07
C VAL A 74 0.30 10.88 -2.85
N HIS A 75 -0.11 9.75 -2.29
CA HIS A 75 -0.90 8.77 -3.04
C HIS A 75 -1.86 7.96 -2.17
N SER A 76 -2.82 7.34 -2.85
CA SER A 76 -3.80 6.39 -2.33
C SER A 76 -4.40 5.62 -3.51
N PHE A 77 -5.14 4.56 -3.23
CA PHE A 77 -5.97 3.88 -4.21
C PHE A 77 -7.34 3.53 -3.62
N LYS A 78 -8.28 3.14 -4.47
CA LYS A 78 -9.56 2.57 -4.08
C LYS A 78 -9.95 1.46 -5.05
N ASN A 79 -10.40 0.32 -4.54
CA ASN A 79 -11.09 -0.65 -5.40
C ASN A 79 -12.47 -0.06 -5.77
N VAL A 80 -12.63 0.37 -7.02
CA VAL A 80 -13.87 0.98 -7.51
C VAL A 80 -14.83 -0.04 -8.14
N GLY A 81 -14.43 -1.31 -8.19
CA GLY A 81 -15.30 -2.41 -8.59
C GLY A 81 -16.37 -2.75 -7.56
N ASP A 82 -17.18 -3.76 -7.91
CA ASP A 82 -18.27 -4.32 -7.09
C ASP A 82 -17.92 -5.66 -6.44
N ALA A 83 -16.73 -6.20 -6.72
CA ALA A 83 -16.17 -7.41 -6.13
C ALA A 83 -14.78 -7.16 -5.52
N PRO A 84 -14.30 -8.04 -4.61
CA PRO A 84 -12.93 -7.97 -4.11
C PRO A 84 -11.91 -8.01 -5.26
N GLY A 85 -10.95 -7.09 -5.25
CA GLY A 85 -9.84 -7.03 -6.20
C GLY A 85 -8.55 -7.53 -5.56
N THR A 86 -7.59 -7.95 -6.38
CA THR A 86 -6.25 -8.38 -5.92
C THR A 86 -5.18 -7.54 -6.58
N LEU A 87 -4.27 -7.00 -5.78
CA LEU A 87 -3.05 -6.37 -6.26
C LEU A 87 -1.83 -6.96 -5.57
N HIS A 88 -0.69 -6.89 -6.24
CA HIS A 88 0.61 -7.02 -5.61
C HIS A 88 1.19 -5.63 -5.44
N PHE A 89 1.90 -5.41 -4.34
CA PHE A 89 2.74 -4.24 -4.18
C PHE A 89 4.14 -4.63 -3.73
N GLU A 90 5.13 -3.88 -4.24
CA GLU A 90 6.54 -4.06 -3.96
C GLU A 90 7.12 -2.78 -3.38
N LEU A 91 7.84 -2.92 -2.27
CA LEU A 91 8.56 -1.83 -1.63
C LEU A 91 10.04 -1.96 -1.99
N LEU A 92 10.55 -1.06 -2.80
CA LEU A 92 11.99 -0.99 -3.07
C LEU A 92 12.68 -0.31 -1.88
N ASP A 93 13.73 -0.95 -1.38
CA ASP A 93 14.37 -0.64 -0.10
C ASP A 93 13.39 -0.70 1.08
N ALA A 94 12.86 -1.90 1.32
CA ALA A 94 11.77 -2.18 2.26
C ALA A 94 11.90 -1.51 3.63
N GLY A 95 13.14 -1.33 4.13
CA GLY A 95 13.43 -0.53 5.31
C GLY A 95 12.53 -0.88 6.50
N LYS A 96 11.85 0.12 7.06
CA LYS A 96 10.85 -0.09 8.12
C LYS A 96 9.46 -0.42 7.60
N SER A 97 9.19 -0.19 6.31
CA SER A 97 7.86 -0.37 5.73
C SER A 97 7.42 -1.85 5.73
N GLU A 98 8.34 -2.82 5.62
CA GLU A 98 7.94 -4.23 5.80
C GLU A 98 7.34 -4.51 7.18
N ALA A 99 7.98 -4.01 8.25
CA ALA A 99 7.45 -4.14 9.61
C ALA A 99 6.10 -3.41 9.76
N PHE A 100 5.94 -2.25 9.11
CA PHE A 100 4.66 -1.54 9.05
C PHE A 100 3.54 -2.41 8.48
N PHE A 101 3.74 -3.01 7.30
CA PHE A 101 2.70 -3.81 6.66
C PHE A 101 2.40 -5.11 7.41
N HIS A 102 3.40 -5.71 8.05
CA HIS A 102 3.14 -6.82 8.97
C HIS A 102 2.22 -6.39 10.11
N ARG A 103 2.55 -5.31 10.82
CA ARG A 103 1.74 -4.82 11.95
C ARG A 103 0.34 -4.37 11.52
N ILE A 104 0.20 -3.65 10.41
CA ILE A 104 -1.12 -3.19 9.96
C ILE A 104 -2.03 -4.35 9.54
N SER A 105 -1.46 -5.46 9.06
CA SER A 105 -2.23 -6.66 8.69
C SER A 105 -2.73 -7.48 9.88
N THR A 106 -2.04 -7.41 11.03
CA THR A 106 -2.33 -8.26 12.21
C THR A 106 -2.85 -7.50 13.43
N GLU A 107 -2.49 -6.22 13.56
CA GLU A 107 -2.60 -5.44 14.80
C GLU A 107 -3.32 -4.11 14.60
N LEU A 108 -3.96 -3.83 13.45
CA LEU A 108 -4.56 -2.52 13.18
C LEU A 108 -5.48 -2.02 14.31
N ASP A 109 -6.33 -2.88 14.87
CA ASP A 109 -7.26 -2.51 15.95
C ASP A 109 -6.55 -2.17 17.28
N GLN A 110 -5.24 -2.44 17.40
CA GLN A 110 -4.40 -2.14 18.55
C GLN A 110 -3.59 -0.83 18.36
N ILE A 111 -3.64 -0.23 17.17
CA ILE A 111 -2.94 1.01 16.85
C ILE A 111 -3.82 2.19 17.29
N GLU A 112 -3.51 2.77 18.44
CA GLU A 112 -4.27 3.90 19.01
C GLU A 112 -3.97 5.24 18.32
N ASP A 113 -2.70 5.48 17.97
CA ASP A 113 -2.23 6.70 17.30
C ASP A 113 -1.70 6.35 15.90
N LEU A 114 -2.59 6.41 14.91
CA LEU A 114 -2.26 6.07 13.53
C LEU A 114 -1.21 7.04 12.92
N PRO A 115 -1.31 8.38 13.09
CA PRO A 115 -0.24 9.28 12.65
C PRO A 115 1.15 8.95 13.23
N ALA A 116 1.24 8.72 14.55
CA ALA A 116 2.51 8.37 15.18
C ALA A 116 3.05 7.03 14.68
N PHE A 117 2.17 6.04 14.47
CA PHE A 117 2.53 4.75 13.90
C PHE A 117 3.07 4.87 12.47
N PHE A 118 2.46 5.69 11.61
CA PHE A 118 2.99 5.96 10.26
C PHE A 118 4.39 6.57 10.35
N ALA A 119 4.57 7.61 11.18
CA ALA A 119 5.84 8.31 11.34
C ALA A 119 6.96 7.40 11.87
N GLU A 120 6.67 6.46 12.78
CA GLU A 120 7.64 5.47 13.29
C GLU A 120 8.28 4.64 12.15
N HIS A 121 7.52 4.42 11.07
CA HIS A 121 7.90 3.57 9.95
C HIS A 121 8.30 4.36 8.68
N ASP A 122 8.58 5.66 8.83
CA ASP A 122 8.99 6.56 7.74
C ASP A 122 7.88 6.85 6.69
N LEU A 123 6.61 6.75 7.11
CA LEU A 123 5.42 7.16 6.35
C LEU A 123 4.76 8.39 6.99
N GLU A 124 3.98 9.14 6.21
CA GLU A 124 3.16 10.25 6.70
C GLU A 124 1.71 10.12 6.23
N LEU A 125 0.76 10.37 7.15
CA LEU A 125 -0.66 10.49 6.80
C LEU A 125 -0.94 11.88 6.25
N MET A 126 -1.51 11.93 5.05
CA MET A 126 -1.76 13.16 4.30
C MET A 126 -3.25 13.51 4.21
N GLY A 127 -4.14 12.56 4.53
CA GLY A 127 -5.58 12.79 4.47
C GLY A 127 -6.42 11.52 4.55
N PRO A 128 -7.75 11.65 4.37
CA PRO A 128 -8.65 10.50 4.37
C PRO A 128 -8.43 9.60 3.14
N PRO A 129 -8.97 8.36 3.14
CA PRO A 129 -9.06 7.53 1.95
C PRO A 129 -9.86 8.19 0.81
N LEU A 130 -9.64 7.71 -0.42
CA LEU A 130 -10.42 8.06 -1.62
C LEU A 130 -11.87 7.52 -1.60
#